data_AF-A0A5C0VDK0-F1
#
_entry.id   AF-A0A5C0VDK0-F1
#
_cell.length_a   1.000
_cell.length_b   1.000
_cell.length_c   1.000
_cell.angle_alpha   90.00
_cell.angle_beta   90.00
_cell.angle_gamma   90.00
#
_symmetry.space_group_name_H-M   'P 1'
#
loop_
_entity.id
_entity.type
_entity.pdbx_description
1 polymer ?
#
loop_
_entity_poly.entity_id
_entity_poly.type
_entity_poly.pdbx_seq_one_letter_code
_entity_poly.pdbx_strand_id
1 'polypeptide(L)'
;MIRKTTFLLMLLNVLAVALKAQTDTVKEAKTLTLAALYNSNISYYGQVTSEKLPYALLNATLRFPSGFYVSAGSYRLFSDSSFVSEGI
;
A
#
# COMPACT_ATOMS: atom_id res chain seq x y z
N MET A 1 -53.54 -13.22 -20.30
CA MET A 1 -53.43 -11.77 -20.61
C MET A 1 -52.62 -11.11 -19.49
N ILE A 2 -51.37 -10.74 -19.74
CA ILE A 2 -50.49 -10.17 -18.71
C ILE A 2 -50.95 -8.73 -18.42
N ARG A 3 -51.26 -8.40 -17.17
CA ARG A 3 -51.61 -7.03 -16.76
C ARG A 3 -50.40 -6.13 -16.97
N LYS A 4 -50.61 -4.97 -17.59
CA LYS A 4 -49.58 -3.98 -17.94
C LYS A 4 -48.67 -3.60 -16.75
N THR A 5 -49.22 -3.58 -15.53
CA THR A 5 -48.48 -3.32 -14.29
C THR A 5 -47.47 -4.41 -13.96
N THR A 6 -47.85 -5.68 -14.11
CA THR A 6 -46.96 -6.84 -13.90
C THR A 6 -45.81 -6.85 -14.90
N PHE A 7 -46.10 -6.47 -16.15
CA PHE A 7 -45.09 -6.37 -17.21
C PHE A 7 -44.06 -5.26 -16.91
N LEU A 8 -44.52 -4.11 -16.43
CA LEU A 8 -43.66 -2.99 -16.03
C LEU A 8 -42.72 -3.38 -14.87
N LEU A 9 -43.24 -4.09 -13.86
CA LEU A 9 -42.45 -4.56 -12.73
C LEU A 9 -41.39 -5.58 -13.16
N MET A 10 -41.73 -6.51 -14.06
CA MET A 10 -40.74 -7.44 -14.62
C MET A 10 -39.63 -6.71 -15.39
N LEU A 11 -39.99 -5.70 -16.20
CA LEU A 11 -39.02 -4.91 -16.95
C LEU A 11 -38.03 -4.17 -16.03
N LEU A 12 -38.53 -3.59 -14.93
CA LEU A 12 -37.71 -2.89 -13.93
C LEU A 12 -36.69 -3.82 -13.25
N ASN A 13 -37.10 -5.05 -12.94
CA ASN A 13 -36.23 -6.05 -12.31
C ASN A 13 -35.14 -6.55 -13.26
N VAL A 14 -35.45 -6.73 -14.55
CA VAL A 14 -34.45 -7.08 -15.57
C VAL A 14 -33.43 -5.96 -15.78
N LEU A 15 -33.88 -4.70 -15.73
CA LEU A 15 -33.00 -3.55 -15.82
C LEU A 15 -32.04 -3.49 -14.62
N ALA A 16 -32.50 -3.80 -13.40
CA ALA A 16 -31.70 -3.79 -12.18
C ALA A 16 -30.52 -4.80 -12.22
N VAL A 17 -30.69 -5.96 -12.86
CA VAL A 17 -29.63 -6.97 -13.01
C VAL A 17 -28.54 -6.52 -14.00
N ALA A 18 -28.87 -5.60 -14.92
CA ALA A 18 -27.92 -5.04 -15.88
C ALA A 18 -27.04 -3.91 -15.31
N LEU A 19 -27.32 -3.43 -14.09
CA LEU A 19 -26.45 -2.45 -13.43
C LEU A 19 -25.17 -3.12 -12.92
N LYS A 20 -24.05 -2.83 -13.58
CA LYS A 20 -22.71 -3.04 -13.03
C LYS A 20 -22.53 -2.09 -11.86
N ALA A 21 -22.53 -2.59 -10.63
CA ALA A 21 -22.19 -1.78 -9.47
C ALA A 21 -20.79 -1.18 -9.67
N GLN A 22 -20.66 0.13 -9.48
CA GLN A 22 -19.38 0.83 -9.53
C GLN A 22 -18.49 0.24 -8.43
N THR A 23 -17.55 -0.60 -8.84
CA THR A 23 -16.58 -1.19 -7.93
C THR A 23 -15.47 -0.17 -7.76
N ASP A 24 -15.20 0.23 -6.52
CA ASP A 24 -14.19 1.22 -6.23
C ASP A 24 -12.80 0.62 -6.53
N THR A 25 -12.24 0.98 -7.69
CA THR A 25 -10.98 0.43 -8.21
C THR A 25 -9.81 0.62 -7.22
N VAL A 26 -9.93 1.58 -6.30
CA VAL A 26 -8.94 1.86 -5.24
C VAL A 26 -8.84 0.71 -4.23
N LYS A 27 -9.93 -0.01 -3.94
CA LYS A 27 -9.94 -1.12 -2.96
C LYS A 27 -9.28 -2.40 -3.47
N GLU A 28 -9.29 -2.61 -4.79
CA GLU A 28 -8.78 -3.81 -5.45
C GLU A 28 -7.39 -3.59 -6.08
N ALA A 29 -6.79 -2.41 -5.87
CA ALA A 29 -5.51 -2.06 -6.47
C ALA A 29 -4.32 -2.59 -5.65
N LYS A 30 -3.31 -3.13 -6.34
CA LYS A 30 -1.99 -3.37 -5.74
C LYS A 30 -1.34 -2.03 -5.41
N THR A 31 -0.82 -1.88 -4.19
CA THR A 31 -0.15 -0.65 -3.76
C THR A 31 1.35 -0.88 -3.68
N LEU A 32 2.13 -0.06 -4.40
CA LEU A 32 3.57 0.04 -4.21
C LEU A 32 3.88 1.28 -3.38
N THR A 33 4.52 1.07 -2.23
CA THR A 33 5.00 2.14 -1.34
C THR A 33 6.51 2.20 -1.42
N LEU A 34 7.05 3.38 -1.72
CA LEU A 34 8.48 3.65 -1.72
C LEU A 34 8.80 4.66 -0.62
N ALA A 35 9.82 4.40 0.18
CA ALA A 35 10.29 5.30 1.22
C ALA A 35 11.82 5.42 1.16
N ALA A 36 12.30 6.64 1.37
CA ALA A 36 13.71 6.94 1.49
C ALA A 36 13.91 7.92 2.66
N LEU A 37 14.97 7.72 3.43
CA LEU A 37 15.33 8.60 4.53
C LEU A 37 16.84 8.82 4.52
N TYR A 38 17.24 10.07 4.74
CA TYR A 38 18.63 10.45 4.95
C TYR A 38 18.72 11.24 6.25
N ASN A 39 19.62 10.83 7.16
CA ASN A 39 19.79 11.47 8.45
C ASN A 39 21.23 11.27 8.96
N SER A 40 21.64 12.09 9.94
CA SER A 40 22.94 11.98 10.63
C SER A 40 22.82 11.89 12.15
N ASN A 41 21.59 11.96 12.66
CA ASN A 41 21.26 11.82 14.06
C ASN A 41 20.63 10.44 14.25
N ILE A 42 21.29 9.59 15.04
CA ILE A 42 20.67 8.36 15.55
C ILE A 42 20.00 8.74 16.86
N SER A 43 18.69 8.53 16.94
CA SER A 43 17.92 8.79 18.16
C SER A 43 17.31 7.51 18.71
N TYR A 44 17.45 7.32 20.01
CA TYR A 44 16.82 6.22 20.74
C TYR A 44 16.10 6.79 21.96
N TYR A 45 14.78 6.60 22.03
CA TYR A 45 13.91 7.20 23.06
C TYR A 45 14.10 8.72 23.25
N GLY A 46 14.27 9.46 22.16
CA GLY A 46 14.44 10.92 22.18
C GLY A 46 15.85 11.40 22.55
N GLN A 47 16.76 10.50 22.92
CA GLN A 47 18.17 10.83 23.10
C GLN A 47 18.89 10.67 21.77
N VAL A 48 19.64 11.70 21.37
CA VAL A 48 20.42 11.71 20.13
C VAL A 48 21.89 11.46 20.46
N THR A 49 22.59 10.66 19.65
CA THR A 49 24.03 10.46 19.78
C THR A 49 24.78 11.78 19.65
N SER A 50 25.83 11.98 20.47
CA SER A 50 26.71 13.13 20.31
C SER A 50 27.52 13.06 19.01
N GLU A 51 27.86 11.85 18.59
CA GLU A 51 28.55 11.60 17.33
C GLU A 51 27.59 11.64 16.14
N LYS A 52 28.05 12.22 15.02
CA LYS A 52 27.31 12.28 13.77
C LYS A 52 27.55 10.99 13.00
N LEU A 53 26.47 10.25 12.79
CA LEU A 53 26.46 8.96 12.11
C LEU A 53 25.55 9.10 10.89
N PRO A 54 26.05 9.65 9.77
CA PRO A 54 25.26 9.82 8.55
C PRO A 54 24.84 8.46 7.98
N TYR A 55 23.56 8.29 7.68
CA TYR A 55 23.01 7.08 7.08
C TYR A 55 21.89 7.39 6.08
N ALA A 56 21.66 6.43 5.18
CA ALA A 56 20.51 6.40 4.29
C ALA A 56 19.73 5.09 4.48
N LEU A 57 18.41 5.19 4.39
CA LEU A 57 17.47 4.06 4.39
C LEU A 57 16.65 4.11 3.12
N LEU A 58 16.44 2.94 2.51
CA LEU A 58 15.53 2.75 1.39
C LEU A 58 14.60 1.58 1.70
N ASN A 59 13.30 1.75 1.46
CA ASN A 59 12.30 0.69 1.59
C ASN A 59 11.35 0.70 0.38
N ALA A 60 11.05 -0.49 -0.11
CA ALA A 60 9.97 -0.74 -1.06
C ALA A 60 9.02 -1.78 -0.48
N THR A 61 7.72 -1.50 -0.48
CA THR A 61 6.69 -2.43 -0.01
C THR A 61 5.61 -2.58 -1.06
N LEU A 62 5.34 -3.81 -1.48
CA LEU A 62 4.24 -4.17 -2.37
C LEU A 62 3.13 -4.85 -1.57
N ARG A 63 1.93 -4.27 -1.59
CA ARG A 63 0.75 -4.79 -0.88
C ARG A 63 -0.31 -5.23 -1.87
N PHE A 64 -0.82 -6.44 -1.68
CA PHE A 64 -1.90 -7.03 -2.47
C PHE A 64 -3.25 -6.88 -1.75
N PRO A 65 -4.38 -6.77 -2.49
CA PRO A 65 -5.73 -6.72 -1.91
C PRO A 65 -6.07 -7.93 -1.04
N SER A 66 -5.44 -9.09 -1.30
CA SER A 66 -5.56 -10.32 -0.50
C SER A 66 -4.97 -10.21 0.91
N GLY A 67 -4.37 -9.07 1.29
CA GLY A 67 -3.77 -8.84 2.60
C GLY A 67 -2.30 -9.25 2.70
N PHE A 68 -1.79 -10.04 1.76
CA PHE A 68 -0.36 -10.34 1.64
C PHE A 68 0.43 -9.09 1.23
N TYR A 69 1.62 -8.95 1.77
CA TYR A 69 2.56 -7.91 1.38
C TYR A 69 3.99 -8.45 1.40
N VAL A 70 4.83 -7.87 0.55
CA VAL A 70 6.26 -8.14 0.48
C VAL A 70 6.98 -6.81 0.68
N SER A 71 7.98 -6.79 1.53
CA SER A 71 8.78 -5.59 1.81
C SER A 71 10.26 -5.90 1.63
N ALA A 72 10.98 -4.97 1.02
CA ALA A 72 12.43 -5.04 0.88
C ALA A 72 13.02 -3.72 1.37
N GLY A 73 13.99 -3.82 2.28
CA GLY A 73 14.66 -2.68 2.87
C GLY A 73 16.17 -2.79 2.77
N SER A 74 16.84 -1.65 2.70
CA SER A 74 18.28 -1.57 2.88
C SER A 74 18.65 -0.33 3.66
N TYR A 75 19.73 -0.44 4.43
CA TYR A 75 20.32 0.69 5.10
C TYR A 75 21.81 0.74 4.83
N ARG A 76 22.32 1.97 4.77
CA ARG A 76 23.74 2.23 4.67
C ARG A 76 24.13 3.28 5.67
N LEU A 77 25.01 2.91 6.59
CA LEU A 77 25.76 3.85 7.39
C LEU A 77 26.94 4.35 6.55
N PHE A 78 27.18 5.65 6.50
CA PHE A 78 28.27 6.26 5.72
C PHE A 78 29.54 6.43 6.55
N SER A 79 29.47 6.28 7.88
CA SER A 79 30.64 6.24 8.77
C SER A 79 31.30 4.86 8.82
N ASP A 80 30.56 3.78 8.53
CA ASP A 80 31.08 2.42 8.43
C ASP A 80 31.04 1.90 6.98
N SER A 81 32.03 1.11 6.60
CA SER A 81 32.17 0.60 5.23
C SER A 81 31.21 -0.54 4.84
N SER A 82 30.27 -0.91 5.73
CA SER A 82 29.38 -2.07 5.56
C SER A 82 27.95 -1.70 5.14
N PHE A 83 27.46 -2.35 4.08
CA PHE A 83 26.06 -2.29 3.63
C PHE A 83 25.28 -3.47 4.23
N VAL A 84 24.14 -3.22 4.88
CA VAL A 84 23.31 -4.27 5.48
C VAL A 84 21.90 -4.20 4.87
N SER A 85 21.44 -5.34 4.37
CA SER A 85 20.11 -5.51 3.79
C SER A 85 19.18 -6.16 4.81
N GLU A 86 17.98 -5.60 4.98
CA GLU A 86 16.91 -6.21 5.77
C GLU A 86 15.88 -6.79 4.80
N GLY A 87 15.77 -8.12 4.77
CA GLY A 87 14.75 -8.84 4.02
C GLY A 87 13.91 -9.70 4.97
N ILE A 88 12.58 -9.61 4.84
CA ILE A 88 11.60 -10.54 5.41
C ILE A 88 10.76 -11.08 4.25
#